data_AF-X1HTQ0-F1
#
_entry.id   AF-X1HTQ0-F1
#
_cell.length_a   1.000
_cell.length_b   1.000
_cell.length_c   1.000
_cell.angle_alpha   90.00
_cell.angle_beta   90.00
_cell.angle_gamma   90.00
#
_symmetry.space_group_name_H-M   'P 1'
#
loop_
_entity.id
_entity.type
_entity.pdbx_description
1 polymer ?
#
loop_
_entity_poly.entity_id
_entity_poly.type
_entity_poly.pdbx_seq_one_letter_code
_entity_poly.pdbx_strand_id
1 'polypeptide(L)'
;MKKDNKTQLNPDDEVQLIDLLLVLWKRKWLIIVGTLICVVTAGIVAFNIPKVYEVSSSIEVRQIEDRFLEEPPVISQKIKSASLKEKITQELSIPLEEISGEDFFKISSQTGKDSLVLTTKIETDKPNQGIKILEIVNQTILKDHQKKIEEAKEELTGKVTLNQNRIRETETQIESL
;
A
#
# COMPACT_ATOMS: atom_id res chain seq x y z
N MET A 1 -6.87 -11.27 76.82
CA MET A 1 -8.16 -11.86 76.36
C MET A 1 -8.54 -11.24 75.03
N LYS A 2 -8.35 -11.98 73.93
CA LYS A 2 -8.70 -11.56 72.57
C LYS A 2 -10.19 -11.84 72.38
N LYS A 3 -11.02 -10.80 72.21
CA LYS A 3 -12.44 -10.97 71.86
C LYS A 3 -12.52 -11.12 70.35
N ASP A 4 -12.85 -12.32 69.91
CA ASP A 4 -13.10 -12.64 68.51
C ASP A 4 -14.36 -11.91 68.03
N ASN A 5 -14.17 -10.91 67.18
CA ASN A 5 -15.27 -10.22 66.50
C ASN A 5 -15.74 -11.10 65.33
N LYS A 6 -16.74 -11.96 65.56
CA LYS A 6 -17.39 -12.71 64.50
C LYS A 6 -18.34 -11.76 63.76
N THR A 7 -17.87 -11.24 62.62
CA THR A 7 -18.73 -10.63 61.61
C THR A 7 -19.74 -11.68 61.16
N GLN A 8 -20.99 -11.57 61.61
CA GLN A 8 -22.08 -12.40 61.13
C GLN A 8 -22.41 -11.94 59.70
N LEU A 9 -22.07 -12.75 58.71
CA LEU A 9 -22.58 -12.62 57.34
C LEU A 9 -24.03 -13.10 57.36
N ASN A 10 -24.96 -12.18 57.10
CA ASN A 10 -26.38 -12.47 57.09
C ASN A 10 -26.69 -13.28 55.81
N PRO A 11 -27.25 -14.50 55.88
CA PRO A 11 -27.53 -15.31 54.69
C PRO A 11 -28.59 -14.68 53.76
N ASP A 12 -29.35 -13.69 54.27
CA ASP A 12 -30.29 -12.90 53.49
C ASP A 12 -29.62 -11.84 52.59
N ASP A 13 -28.30 -11.64 52.70
CA ASP A 13 -27.52 -10.78 51.81
C ASP A 13 -27.01 -11.53 50.55
N GLU A 14 -27.37 -12.80 50.37
CA GLU A 14 -27.04 -13.55 49.15
C GLU A 14 -27.90 -13.07 47.96
N VAL A 15 -27.27 -12.32 47.05
CA VAL A 15 -27.92 -11.85 45.81
C VAL A 15 -28.30 -13.06 44.94
N GLN A 16 -29.58 -13.38 44.88
CA GLN A 16 -30.09 -14.43 44.01
C GLN A 16 -30.07 -13.96 42.55
N LEU A 17 -29.51 -14.75 41.64
CA LEU A 17 -29.42 -14.41 40.20
C LEU A 17 -30.79 -14.15 39.57
N ILE A 18 -31.84 -14.82 40.06
CA ILE A 18 -33.20 -14.68 39.55
C ILE A 18 -33.78 -13.29 39.81
N ASP A 19 -33.44 -12.67 40.94
CA ASP A 19 -33.89 -11.32 41.29
C ASP A 19 -33.30 -10.27 40.35
N LEU A 20 -32.04 -10.45 39.94
CA LEU A 20 -31.41 -9.56 38.96
C LEU A 20 -32.11 -9.66 37.58
N LEU A 21 -32.47 -10.88 37.14
CA LEU A 21 -33.20 -11.10 35.89
C LEU A 21 -34.60 -10.47 35.92
N LEU A 22 -35.33 -10.59 37.04
CA LEU A 22 -36.64 -9.96 37.21
C LEU A 22 -36.55 -8.43 37.17
N VAL A 23 -35.51 -7.85 37.77
CA VAL A 23 -35.25 -6.39 37.71
C VAL A 23 -34.97 -5.94 36.28
N LEU A 24 -34.15 -6.68 35.53
CA LEU A 24 -33.90 -6.41 34.10
C LEU A 24 -35.18 -6.53 33.27
N TRP A 25 -36.04 -7.51 33.56
CA TRP A 25 -37.31 -7.70 32.86
C TRP A 25 -38.31 -6.57 33.16
N LYS A 26 -38.37 -6.09 34.41
CA LYS A 26 -39.18 -4.92 34.79
C LYS A 26 -38.69 -3.63 34.09
N ARG A 27 -37.38 -3.51 33.85
CA ARG A 27 -36.76 -2.36 33.18
C ARG A 27 -36.44 -2.59 31.70
N LYS A 28 -37.05 -3.59 31.05
CA LYS A 28 -36.82 -3.93 29.62
C LYS A 28 -36.93 -2.73 28.68
N TRP A 29 -37.83 -1.79 28.97
CA TRP A 29 -38.01 -0.55 28.19
C TRP A 29 -36.78 0.36 28.26
N LEU A 30 -36.11 0.47 29.41
CA LEU A 30 -34.88 1.25 29.55
C LEU A 30 -33.76 0.66 28.70
N ILE A 31 -33.66 -0.68 28.68
CA ILE A 31 -32.69 -1.39 27.85
C ILE A 31 -33.00 -1.17 26.36
N ILE A 32 -34.25 -1.33 25.94
CA ILE A 32 -34.68 -1.15 24.55
C ILE A 32 -34.47 0.29 24.09
N VAL A 33 -34.83 1.28 24.89
CA VAL A 33 -34.65 2.70 24.54
C VAL A 33 -33.15 3.04 24.49
N GLY A 34 -32.37 2.54 25.45
CA GLY A 34 -30.92 2.73 25.46
C GLY A 34 -30.25 2.14 24.22
N THR A 35 -30.59 0.90 23.84
CA THR A 35 -30.05 0.28 22.62
C THR A 35 -30.52 1.01 21.37
N LEU A 36 -31.78 1.46 21.31
CA LEU A 36 -32.29 2.24 20.18
C LEU A 36 -31.50 3.54 20.00
N ILE A 37 -31.21 4.27 21.08
CA ILE A 37 -30.41 5.49 21.04
C ILE A 37 -28.98 5.18 20.53
N CYS A 38 -28.36 4.11 21.00
CA CYS A 38 -27.05 3.67 20.51
C CYS A 38 -27.08 3.33 19.02
N VAL A 39 -28.12 2.64 18.54
CA VAL A 39 -28.27 2.29 17.11
C VAL A 39 -28.48 3.54 16.26
N VAL A 40 -29.32 4.48 16.70
CA VAL A 40 -29.58 5.73 15.99
C VAL A 40 -28.31 6.57 15.91
N THR A 41 -27.59 6.73 17.01
CA THR A 41 -26.33 7.48 17.05
C THR A 41 -25.26 6.83 16.19
N ALA A 42 -25.10 5.50 16.26
CA ALA A 42 -24.19 4.76 15.38
C ALA A 42 -24.57 4.91 13.90
N GLY A 43 -25.86 4.88 13.58
CA GLY A 43 -26.37 5.11 12.23
C GLY A 43 -25.99 6.49 11.70
N ILE A 44 -26.25 7.55 12.48
CA ILE A 44 -25.88 8.93 12.10
C ILE A 44 -24.38 9.03 11.84
N VAL A 45 -23.55 8.48 12.73
CA VAL A 45 -22.09 8.48 12.56
C VAL A 45 -21.69 7.73 11.29
N ALA A 46 -22.23 6.54 11.06
CA ALA A 46 -21.91 5.72 9.88
C ALA A 46 -22.24 6.43 8.55
N PHE A 47 -23.34 7.18 8.48
CA PHE A 47 -23.69 7.96 7.29
C PHE A 47 -22.81 9.20 7.09
N ASN A 48 -22.15 9.71 8.12
CA ASN A 48 -21.25 10.87 8.03
C ASN A 48 -19.79 10.50 7.73
N ILE A 49 -19.41 9.21 7.82
CA ILE A 49 -18.04 8.78 7.49
C ILE A 49 -17.84 8.89 5.97
N PRO A 50 -16.84 9.68 5.51
CA PRO A 50 -16.56 9.79 4.08
C PRO A 50 -16.10 8.45 3.52
N LYS A 51 -16.56 8.13 2.30
CA LYS A 51 -16.12 6.91 1.61
C LYS A 51 -14.68 7.11 1.13
N VAL A 52 -13.77 6.28 1.61
CA VAL A 52 -12.37 6.24 1.16
C VAL A 52 -12.15 4.94 0.40
N TYR A 53 -11.73 5.05 -0.85
CA TYR A 53 -11.40 3.94 -1.73
C TYR A 53 -9.88 3.77 -1.82
N GLU A 54 -9.41 2.53 -1.84
CA GLU A 54 -8.02 2.21 -2.16
C GLU A 54 -7.93 1.87 -3.65
N VAL A 55 -7.11 2.61 -4.40
CA VAL A 55 -6.73 2.28 -5.77
C VAL A 55 -5.27 1.81 -5.74
N SER A 56 -4.99 0.69 -6.42
CA SER A 56 -3.64 0.13 -6.46
C SER A 56 -3.23 -0.27 -7.87
N SER A 57 -1.93 -0.22 -8.12
CA SER A 57 -1.32 -0.72 -9.34
C SER A 57 0.03 -1.36 -9.04
N SER A 58 0.38 -2.39 -9.80
CA SER A 58 1.61 -3.15 -9.63
C SER A 58 2.41 -3.16 -10.92
N ILE A 59 3.72 -2.91 -10.79
CA ILE A 59 4.70 -3.01 -11.87
C ILE A 59 5.68 -4.12 -11.51
N GLU A 60 5.92 -5.04 -12.44
CA GLU A 60 6.94 -6.07 -12.32
C GLU A 60 8.20 -5.65 -13.07
N VAL A 61 9.34 -5.68 -12.39
CA VAL A 61 10.66 -5.45 -12.95
C VAL A 61 11.41 -6.77 -12.98
N ARG A 62 11.88 -7.17 -14.16
CA ARG A 62 12.66 -8.40 -14.36
C ARG A 62 14.16 -8.10 -14.34
N GLN A 63 14.95 -9.09 -13.97
CA GLN A 63 16.41 -9.01 -14.03
C GLN A 63 16.95 -9.15 -15.47
N ILE A 64 18.08 -8.49 -15.73
CA ILE A 64 18.90 -8.66 -16.93
C ILE A 64 20.32 -8.96 -16.44
N GLU A 65 20.92 -10.08 -16.86
CA GLU A 65 22.25 -10.53 -16.39
C GLU A 65 22.36 -10.59 -14.85
N ASP A 66 21.36 -11.21 -14.19
CA ASP A 66 21.29 -11.39 -12.72
C ASP A 66 21.28 -10.08 -11.89
N ARG A 67 21.04 -8.93 -12.52
CA ARG A 67 20.86 -7.63 -11.85
C ARG A 67 19.53 -6.99 -12.22
N PHE A 68 18.95 -6.28 -11.27
CA PHE A 68 17.85 -5.35 -11.57
C PHE A 68 18.43 -4.12 -12.26
N LEU A 69 17.83 -3.69 -13.36
CA LEU A 69 18.18 -2.41 -14.01
C LEU A 69 17.97 -1.22 -13.07
N GLU A 70 16.99 -1.34 -12.17
CA GLU A 70 16.66 -0.35 -11.17
C GLU A 70 16.23 -1.01 -9.87
N GLU A 71 16.81 -0.54 -8.77
CA GLU A 71 16.47 -1.02 -7.43
C GLU A 71 15.14 -0.42 -6.95
N PRO A 72 14.35 -1.16 -6.13
CA PRO A 72 13.05 -0.71 -5.65
C PRO A 72 13.06 0.67 -4.97
N PRO A 73 14.06 1.04 -4.14
CA PRO A 73 14.13 2.37 -3.56
C PRO A 73 14.24 3.50 -4.60
N VAL A 74 14.94 3.26 -5.71
CA VAL A 74 15.12 4.26 -6.79
C VAL A 74 13.80 4.51 -7.49
N ILE A 75 13.07 3.44 -7.84
CA ILE A 75 11.75 3.56 -8.47
C ILE A 75 10.76 4.21 -7.49
N SER A 76 10.82 3.85 -6.20
CA SER A 76 9.98 4.45 -5.16
C SER A 76 10.21 5.95 -5.01
N GLN A 77 11.47 6.40 -5.04
CA GLN A 77 11.82 7.82 -5.01
C GLN A 77 11.31 8.56 -6.26
N LYS A 78 11.37 7.92 -7.44
CA LYS A 78 10.81 8.49 -8.67
C LYS A 78 9.30 8.65 -8.58
N ILE A 79 8.59 7.67 -8.05
CA ILE A 79 7.13 7.74 -7.84
C ILE A 79 6.78 8.89 -6.88
N LYS A 80 7.58 9.09 -5.83
CA LYS A 80 7.38 10.18 -4.86
C LYS A 80 7.91 11.55 -5.31
N SER A 81 8.54 11.62 -6.48
CA SER A 81 9.25 12.83 -6.93
C SER A 81 8.29 14.00 -7.20
N ALA A 82 8.76 15.21 -6.92
CA ALA A 82 8.02 16.44 -7.19
C ALA A 82 7.71 16.61 -8.69
N SER A 83 8.63 16.22 -9.58
CA SER A 83 8.44 16.28 -11.03
C SER A 83 7.31 15.37 -11.52
N LEU A 84 7.16 14.18 -10.93
CA LEU A 84 6.03 13.31 -11.27
C LEU A 84 4.70 13.89 -10.76
N LYS A 85 4.69 14.42 -9.53
CA LYS A 85 3.51 15.09 -8.98
C LYS A 85 3.08 16.25 -9.88
N GLU A 86 4.01 17.12 -10.26
CA GLU A 86 3.74 18.25 -11.16
C GLU A 86 3.17 17.79 -12.51
N LYS A 87 3.73 16.73 -13.12
CA LYS A 87 3.20 16.14 -14.35
C LYS A 87 1.75 15.69 -14.19
N ILE A 88 1.42 15.01 -13.09
CA ILE A 88 0.05 14.57 -12.79
C ILE A 88 -0.89 15.78 -12.63
N THR A 89 -0.45 16.80 -11.89
CA THR A 89 -1.17 18.07 -11.69
C THR A 89 -1.52 18.73 -13.03
N GLN A 90 -0.54 18.80 -13.94
CA GLN A 90 -0.69 19.39 -15.26
C GLN A 90 -1.62 18.57 -16.18
N GLU A 91 -1.40 17.26 -16.28
CA GLU A 91 -2.17 16.39 -17.19
C GLU A 91 -3.63 16.21 -16.75
N LEU A 92 -3.90 16.19 -15.43
CA LEU A 92 -5.24 16.00 -14.90
C LEU A 92 -5.92 17.31 -14.47
N SER A 93 -5.22 18.44 -14.51
CA SER A 93 -5.72 19.74 -14.03
C SER A 93 -6.24 19.68 -12.59
N ILE A 94 -5.54 18.93 -11.73
CA ILE A 94 -5.87 18.80 -10.30
C ILE A 94 -4.99 19.73 -9.46
N PRO A 95 -5.45 20.28 -8.32
CA PRO A 95 -4.62 21.08 -7.44
C PRO A 95 -3.45 20.26 -6.86
N LEU A 96 -2.27 20.87 -6.72
CA LEU A 96 -1.10 20.17 -6.16
C LEU A 96 -1.35 19.74 -4.72
N GLU A 97 -2.15 20.51 -3.97
CA GLU A 97 -2.54 20.23 -2.60
C GLU A 97 -3.25 18.87 -2.46
N GLU A 98 -4.01 18.42 -3.48
CA GLU A 98 -4.70 17.12 -3.45
C GLU A 98 -3.71 15.95 -3.44
N ILE A 99 -2.47 16.13 -3.93
CA ILE A 99 -1.46 15.07 -4.07
C ILE A 99 -0.14 15.37 -3.35
N SER A 100 -0.08 16.47 -2.59
CA SER A 100 1.16 16.97 -1.98
C SER A 100 1.67 16.10 -0.83
N GLY A 101 0.78 15.38 -0.14
CA GLY A 101 1.13 14.55 1.03
C GLY A 101 2.29 13.57 0.77
N GLU A 102 3.18 13.44 1.75
CA GLU A 102 4.32 12.50 1.67
C GLU A 102 3.85 11.04 1.58
N ASP A 103 2.73 10.73 2.24
CA ASP A 103 2.10 9.41 2.27
C ASP A 103 1.01 9.23 1.20
N PHE A 104 0.88 10.18 0.27
CA PHE A 104 -0.11 10.08 -0.81
C PHE A 104 0.11 8.80 -1.64
N PHE A 105 1.38 8.48 -1.92
CA PHE A 105 1.77 7.22 -2.54
C PHE A 105 2.28 6.25 -1.47
N LYS A 106 1.49 5.24 -1.15
CA LYS A 106 1.92 4.11 -0.32
C LYS A 106 2.56 3.06 -1.23
N ILE A 107 3.86 2.88 -1.10
CA ILE A 107 4.64 2.00 -1.99
C ILE A 107 5.16 0.81 -1.19
N SER A 108 4.96 -0.39 -1.72
CA SER A 108 5.51 -1.63 -1.17
C SER A 108 6.21 -2.42 -2.28
N SER A 109 7.33 -3.04 -1.95
CA SER A 109 8.08 -3.91 -2.87
C SER A 109 8.08 -5.35 -2.38
N GLN A 110 7.89 -6.29 -3.29
CA GLN A 110 8.01 -7.73 -3.03
C GLN A 110 9.02 -8.33 -4.02
N THR A 111 10.08 -8.93 -3.49
CA THR A 111 11.12 -9.58 -4.31
C THR A 111 10.83 -11.07 -4.43
N GLY A 112 10.63 -11.54 -5.66
CA GLY A 112 10.59 -12.95 -6.04
C GLY A 112 11.98 -13.46 -6.46
N LYS A 113 12.05 -14.68 -7.02
CA LYS A 113 13.32 -15.27 -7.49
C LYS A 113 13.98 -14.43 -8.60
N ASP A 114 13.21 -14.10 -9.62
CA ASP A 114 13.73 -13.46 -10.86
C ASP A 114 13.04 -12.13 -11.17
N SER A 115 12.13 -11.70 -10.28
CA SER A 115 11.35 -10.50 -10.48
C SER A 115 11.10 -9.74 -9.18
N LEU A 116 10.88 -8.45 -9.35
CA LEU A 116 10.58 -7.51 -8.30
C LEU A 116 9.25 -6.85 -8.62
N VAL A 117 8.27 -6.99 -7.73
CA VAL A 117 6.96 -6.36 -7.88
C VAL A 117 6.91 -5.12 -7.00
N LEU A 118 6.72 -3.95 -7.59
CA LEU A 118 6.37 -2.72 -6.88
C LEU A 118 4.87 -2.49 -6.98
N THR A 119 4.22 -2.40 -5.82
CA THR A 119 2.82 -1.99 -5.72
C THR A 119 2.73 -0.57 -5.17
N THR A 120 2.02 0.29 -5.91
CA THR A 120 1.70 1.65 -5.50
C THR A 120 0.22 1.74 -5.17
N LYS A 121 -0.12 2.31 -4.02
CA LYS A 121 -1.49 2.50 -3.55
C LYS A 121 -1.79 3.96 -3.23
N ILE A 122 -3.03 4.37 -3.49
CA ILE A 122 -3.57 5.69 -3.18
C ILE A 122 -4.93 5.49 -2.51
N GLU A 123 -5.18 6.25 -1.44
CA GLU A 123 -6.49 6.36 -0.81
C GLU A 123 -7.19 7.64 -1.29
N THR A 124 -8.39 7.52 -1.83
CA THR A 124 -9.14 8.65 -2.39
C THR A 124 -10.65 8.43 -2.32
N ASP A 125 -11.41 9.50 -2.18
CA ASP A 125 -12.87 9.51 -2.36
C ASP A 125 -13.29 9.56 -3.84
N LYS A 126 -12.36 9.82 -4.76
CA LYS A 126 -12.55 9.92 -6.21
C LYS A 126 -11.82 8.77 -6.96
N PRO A 127 -12.36 7.54 -6.98
CA PRO A 127 -11.65 6.37 -7.51
C PRO A 127 -11.21 6.52 -8.97
N ASN A 128 -12.05 7.13 -9.83
CA ASN A 128 -11.70 7.37 -11.23
C ASN A 128 -10.51 8.31 -11.41
N GLN A 129 -10.36 9.30 -10.52
CA GLN A 129 -9.18 10.18 -10.50
C GLN A 129 -7.96 9.40 -10.02
N GLY A 130 -8.08 8.60 -8.95
CA GLY A 130 -7.00 7.74 -8.46
C GLY A 130 -6.47 6.75 -9.51
N ILE A 131 -7.37 6.15 -10.32
CA ILE A 131 -6.99 5.27 -11.42
C ILE A 131 -6.14 6.02 -12.45
N LYS A 132 -6.59 7.21 -12.89
CA LYS A 132 -5.85 8.04 -13.85
C LYS A 132 -4.49 8.48 -13.32
N ILE A 133 -4.42 8.81 -12.02
CA ILE A 133 -3.14 9.16 -11.38
C ILE A 133 -2.16 7.97 -11.47
N LEU A 134 -2.59 6.76 -11.10
CA LEU A 134 -1.72 5.59 -11.18
C LEU A 134 -1.36 5.21 -12.62
N GLU A 135 -2.25 5.47 -13.58
CA GLU A 135 -1.95 5.28 -15.00
C GLU A 135 -0.80 6.19 -15.46
N ILE A 136 -0.82 7.48 -15.10
CA ILE A 136 0.27 8.42 -15.40
C ILE A 136 1.57 8.01 -14.72
N VAL A 137 1.51 7.56 -13.47
CA VAL A 137 2.66 7.01 -12.74
C VAL A 137 3.25 5.84 -13.54
N ASN A 138 2.43 4.85 -13.88
CA ASN A 138 2.87 3.66 -14.61
C ASN A 138 3.48 4.01 -15.96
N GLN A 139 2.81 4.85 -16.76
CA GLN A 139 3.33 5.28 -18.05
C GLN A 139 4.66 6.01 -17.93
N THR A 140 4.85 6.81 -16.88
CA THR A 140 6.10 7.53 -16.65
C THR A 140 7.24 6.57 -16.27
N ILE A 141 6.97 5.63 -15.36
CA ILE A 141 7.96 4.62 -14.95
C ILE A 141 8.30 3.69 -16.12
N LEU A 142 7.30 3.20 -16.87
CA LEU A 142 7.50 2.31 -18.01
C LEU A 142 8.33 3.00 -19.12
N LYS A 143 8.06 4.27 -19.41
CA LYS A 143 8.81 5.03 -20.43
C LYS A 143 10.28 5.18 -20.05
N ASP A 144 10.56 5.49 -18.79
CA ASP A 144 11.93 5.62 -18.29
C ASP A 144 12.65 4.26 -18.28
N HIS A 145 11.94 3.21 -17.87
CA HIS A 145 12.46 1.84 -17.87
C HIS A 145 12.79 1.34 -19.28
N GLN A 146 11.93 1.62 -20.27
CA GLN A 146 12.19 1.28 -21.66
C GLN A 146 13.47 1.93 -22.19
N LYS A 147 13.72 3.20 -21.82
CA LYS A 147 14.94 3.91 -22.20
C LYS A 147 16.19 3.18 -21.68
N LYS A 148 16.17 2.75 -20.42
CA LYS A 148 17.27 2.00 -19.80
C LYS A 148 17.48 0.63 -20.42
N ILE A 149 16.40 -0.05 -20.80
CA ILE A 149 16.49 -1.33 -21.52
C ILE A 149 17.19 -1.15 -22.86
N GLU A 150 16.84 -0.12 -23.63
CA GLU A 150 17.50 0.14 -24.92
C GLU A 150 18.98 0.51 -24.73
N GLU A 151 19.32 1.35 -23.73
CA GLU A 151 20.72 1.67 -23.39
C GLU A 151 21.54 0.40 -23.05
N ALA A 152 20.98 -0.49 -22.22
CA ALA A 152 21.63 -1.74 -21.86
C ALA A 152 21.80 -2.67 -23.08
N LYS A 153 20.80 -2.71 -23.97
CA LYS A 153 20.85 -3.50 -25.20
C LYS A 153 21.91 -2.99 -26.18
N GLU A 154 22.06 -1.67 -26.32
CA GLU A 154 23.12 -1.07 -27.13
C GLU A 154 24.51 -1.42 -26.58
N GLU A 155 24.69 -1.30 -25.26
CA GLU A 155 25.94 -1.66 -24.59
C GLU A 155 26.31 -3.14 -24.82
N LEU A 156 25.35 -4.05 -24.65
CA LEU A 156 25.55 -5.48 -24.86
C LEU A 156 25.86 -5.81 -26.33
N THR A 157 25.16 -5.15 -27.26
CA THR A 157 25.42 -5.32 -28.70
C THR A 157 26.84 -4.87 -29.05
N GLY A 158 27.29 -3.73 -28.51
CA GLY A 158 28.66 -3.26 -28.68
C GLY A 158 29.71 -4.25 -28.15
N LYS A 159 29.47 -4.84 -26.97
CA LYS A 159 30.34 -5.89 -26.39
C LYS A 159 30.39 -7.15 -27.26
N VAL A 160 29.26 -7.58 -27.80
CA VAL A 160 29.20 -8.74 -28.72
C VAL A 160 30.01 -8.46 -29.98
N THR A 161 29.83 -7.30 -30.61
CA THR A 161 30.58 -6.91 -31.82
C THR A 161 32.09 -6.83 -31.55
N LEU A 162 32.50 -6.24 -30.42
CA LEU A 162 33.91 -6.16 -30.04
C LEU A 162 34.52 -7.57 -29.86
N ASN A 163 33.83 -8.46 -29.17
CA ASN A 163 34.30 -9.82 -28.93
C ASN A 163 34.36 -10.64 -30.22
N GLN A 164 33.40 -10.48 -31.14
CA GLN A 164 33.44 -11.12 -32.46
C GLN A 164 34.66 -10.66 -33.28
N ASN A 165 35.00 -9.37 -33.26
CA ASN A 165 36.19 -8.86 -33.93
C ASN A 165 37.47 -9.47 -33.35
N ARG A 166 37.57 -9.56 -32.01
CA ARG A 166 38.72 -10.18 -31.33
C ARG A 166 38.88 -11.66 -31.67
N ILE A 167 37.78 -12.40 -31.77
CA ILE A 167 37.79 -13.81 -32.19
C ILE A 167 38.35 -13.92 -33.61
N ARG A 168 37.84 -13.11 -34.55
CA ARG A 168 38.29 -13.09 -35.94
C ARG A 168 39.77 -12.73 -36.10
N GLU A 169 40.25 -11.76 -35.34
CA GLU A 169 41.67 -11.39 -35.29
C GLU A 169 42.55 -12.55 -34.79
N THR A 170 42.09 -13.25 -33.76
CA THR A 170 42.80 -14.40 -33.19
C THR A 170 42.84 -15.59 -34.16
N GLU A 171 41.72 -15.87 -34.84
CA GLU A 171 41.64 -16.91 -35.88
C GLU A 171 42.61 -16.62 -37.04
N THR A 172 42.66 -15.37 -37.51
CA THR A 172 43.58 -14.95 -38.58
C THR A 172 45.05 -15.13 -38.16
N GLN A 173 45.38 -14.85 -36.89
CA GLN A 173 46.74 -15.06 -36.37
C GLN A 173 47.11 -16.55 -36.31
N ILE A 174 46.18 -17.41 -35.90
CA ILE A 174 46.38 -18.87 -35.86
C ILE A 174 46.58 -19.43 -37.27
N GLU A 175 45.79 -19.00 -38.27
CA GLU A 175 45.93 -19.44 -39.66
C GLU A 175 47.25 -19.00 -40.32
N SER A 176 47.89 -17.96 -39.78
CA SER A 176 49.15 -17.42 -40.31
C SER A 176 50.42 -18.07 -39.72
N LEU A 177 50.29 -18.96 -38.74
CA LEU A 177 51.37 -19.73 -38.10
C LEU A 177 51.60 -21.08 -38.78
#